data_AF-A0A521RZJ7-F1
#
_entry.id   AF-A0A521RZJ7-F1
#
_cell.length_a   1.000
_cell.length_b   1.000
_cell.length_c   1.000
_cell.angle_alpha   90.00
_cell.angle_beta   90.00
_cell.angle_gamma   90.00
#
_symmetry.space_group_name_H-M   'P 1'
#
loop_
_entity.id
_entity.type
_entity.pdbx_description
1 polymer ?
#
loop_
_entity_poly.entity_id
_entity_poly.type
_entity_poly.pdbx_seq_one_letter_code
_entity_poly.pdbx_strand_id
1 'polypeptide(L)'
;MPGRARGSRRLPIVLAAVLGLALVAPLHVLAGRGTGGPSIAPSAAQGGFTLDLSTKGDFVAQTNFVQCVGASMQMMLNMVRAEDDRTKTTQAELQVLARALSGQRPDGNQRKGASVRGWTAGLNVLGAGPYRTVGSADIQDALRLAATAMRETNRPVGLLVWRGRHAWVMAGFTATADPALTDDFEVTGVIVMDPLYPYGSGTWGPSPRPRETLSVATLGRQFVPRRGGASLPGGGTESSPTSGAGSTSSWSQALAGKYVIVMPVAGVTGSPSLHLRRLD
;
A
#
# COMPACT_ATOMS: atom_id res chain seq x y z
N MET A 1 -6.33 -44.18 -9.03
CA MET A 1 -5.46 -44.11 -10.22
C MET A 1 -4.68 -42.80 -10.16
N PRO A 2 -3.35 -42.84 -10.38
CA PRO A 2 -2.31 -41.97 -9.80
C PRO A 2 -2.26 -40.60 -10.51
N GLY A 3 -1.65 -39.52 -10.03
CA GLY A 3 -0.55 -39.30 -9.11
C GLY A 3 0.33 -38.21 -9.74
N ARG A 4 0.72 -37.15 -9.01
CA ARG A 4 1.82 -36.27 -9.47
C ARG A 4 2.76 -35.97 -8.32
N ALA A 5 4.01 -36.34 -8.58
CA ALA A 5 5.07 -36.53 -7.62
C ALA A 5 5.65 -35.21 -7.11
N ARG A 6 5.99 -35.21 -5.81
CA ARG A 6 6.92 -34.27 -5.19
C ARG A 6 8.32 -34.55 -5.70
N GLY A 7 8.90 -33.62 -6.46
CA GLY A 7 10.32 -33.60 -6.79
C GLY A 7 11.06 -32.55 -5.96
N SER A 8 11.50 -32.91 -4.77
CA SER A 8 12.44 -32.10 -3.97
C SER A 8 13.86 -32.39 -4.43
N ARG A 9 14.47 -31.48 -5.22
CA ARG A 9 15.92 -31.51 -5.45
C ARG A 9 16.60 -30.68 -4.37
N ARG A 10 17.20 -31.39 -3.40
CA ARG A 10 18.17 -30.83 -2.46
C ARG A 10 19.49 -30.64 -3.22
N LEU A 11 19.97 -29.40 -3.33
CA LEU A 11 21.34 -29.13 -3.77
C LEU A 11 22.31 -29.43 -2.60
N PRO A 12 23.42 -30.14 -2.85
CA PRO A 12 24.48 -30.28 -1.85
C PRO A 12 25.31 -28.99 -1.78
N ILE A 13 25.49 -28.51 -0.54
CA ILE A 13 26.47 -27.50 -0.16
C ILE A 13 27.86 -28.14 -0.32
N VAL A 14 28.66 -27.62 -1.25
CA VAL A 14 30.10 -27.94 -1.32
C VAL A 14 30.85 -26.85 -0.58
N LEU A 15 31.34 -27.22 0.61
CA LEU A 15 32.31 -26.47 1.40
C LEU A 15 33.69 -26.67 0.74
N ALA A 16 34.32 -25.60 0.26
CA ALA A 16 35.73 -25.63 -0.13
C ALA A 16 36.49 -24.63 0.75
N ALA A 17 37.27 -25.18 1.67
CA ALA A 17 38.28 -24.48 2.43
C ALA A 17 39.51 -24.27 1.54
N VAL A 18 40.02 -23.04 1.49
CA VAL A 18 41.41 -22.80 1.06
C VAL A 18 42.08 -21.91 2.09
N LEU A 19 43.08 -22.53 2.74
CA LEU A 19 44.07 -21.95 3.62
C LEU A 19 45.11 -21.23 2.75
N GLY A 20 45.44 -19.97 3.05
CA GLY A 20 46.51 -19.23 2.39
C GLY A 20 47.18 -18.28 3.38
N LEU A 21 48.46 -18.52 3.59
CA LEU A 21 49.32 -18.00 4.66
C LEU A 21 49.69 -16.51 4.48
N ALA A 22 50.12 -15.90 5.58
CA ALA A 22 50.35 -14.49 5.83
C ALA A 22 51.49 -13.81 5.03
N LEU A 23 51.35 -12.50 4.84
CA LEU A 23 52.48 -11.56 4.84
C LEU A 23 52.06 -10.25 5.51
N VAL A 24 52.62 -9.99 6.69
CA VAL A 24 52.61 -8.69 7.35
C VAL A 24 53.88 -7.96 6.95
N ALA A 25 53.75 -6.74 6.44
CA ALA A 25 54.83 -5.76 6.43
C ALA A 25 54.22 -4.36 6.69
N PRO A 26 54.78 -3.56 7.61
CA PRO A 26 54.35 -2.19 7.85
C PRO A 26 55.14 -1.24 6.95
N LEU A 27 54.46 -0.30 6.29
CA LEU A 27 55.08 0.87 5.69
C LEU A 27 54.21 2.08 5.94
N HIS A 28 54.68 2.94 6.84
CA HIS A 28 54.22 4.31 7.01
C HIS A 28 54.57 5.10 5.74
N VAL A 29 53.57 5.64 5.06
CA VAL A 29 53.76 6.73 4.11
C VAL A 29 52.70 7.81 4.35
N LEU A 30 53.26 8.98 4.62
CA LEU A 30 52.77 10.35 4.69
C LEU A 30 51.31 10.62 4.29
N ALA A 31 50.67 11.42 5.15
CA ALA A 31 49.55 12.29 4.82
C ALA A 31 49.86 13.15 3.59
N GLY A 32 49.44 12.68 2.41
CA GLY A 32 49.29 13.50 1.23
C GLY A 32 48.00 14.30 1.36
N ARG A 33 48.11 15.62 1.45
CA ARG A 33 47.01 16.55 1.14
C ARG A 33 46.63 16.35 -0.33
N GLY A 34 45.71 15.43 -0.57
CA GLY A 34 45.01 15.29 -1.84
C GLY A 34 44.08 16.48 -2.01
N THR A 35 44.45 17.35 -2.93
CA THR A 35 43.58 18.35 -3.56
C THR A 35 42.25 17.71 -3.94
N GLY A 36 41.14 18.35 -3.56
CA GLY A 36 39.78 17.92 -3.89
C GLY A 36 39.61 17.73 -5.40
N GLY A 37 39.67 16.47 -5.84
CA GLY A 37 39.10 16.06 -7.11
C GLY A 37 37.58 16.00 -6.97
N PRO A 38 36.81 16.31 -8.03
CA PRO A 38 35.37 16.12 -7.99
C PRO A 38 35.08 14.65 -7.67
N SER A 39 34.42 14.42 -6.54
CA SER A 39 33.81 13.14 -6.24
C SER A 39 32.67 12.98 -7.26
N ILE A 40 32.93 12.25 -8.34
CA ILE A 40 31.86 11.72 -9.17
C ILE A 40 31.22 10.62 -8.32
N ALA A 41 30.19 11.02 -7.56
CA ALA A 41 29.27 10.06 -6.99
C ALA A 41 28.81 9.15 -8.14
N PRO A 42 28.79 7.82 -7.96
CA PRO A 42 28.26 6.94 -8.99
C PRO A 42 26.82 7.37 -9.24
N SER A 43 26.53 7.80 -10.47
CA SER A 43 25.17 8.00 -10.95
C SER A 43 24.44 6.69 -10.73
N ALA A 44 23.65 6.59 -9.66
CA ALA A 44 22.72 5.48 -9.47
C ALA A 44 21.97 5.32 -10.79
N ALA A 45 21.97 4.09 -11.30
CA ALA A 45 21.57 3.79 -12.68
C ALA A 45 20.27 4.51 -13.03
N GLN A 46 20.33 5.38 -14.05
CA GLN A 46 19.20 6.06 -14.68
C GLN A 46 18.37 5.07 -15.52
N GLY A 47 18.09 3.89 -14.97
CA GLY A 47 17.21 2.90 -15.55
C GLY A 47 15.84 3.00 -14.90
N GLY A 48 14.81 3.21 -15.71
CA GLY A 48 13.43 3.15 -15.21
C GLY A 48 13.15 1.81 -14.53
N PHE A 49 12.32 1.84 -13.50
CA PHE A 49 11.94 0.66 -12.71
C PHE A 49 10.46 0.36 -12.89
N THR A 50 10.07 -0.91 -12.87
CA THR A 50 8.66 -1.33 -12.87
C THR A 50 8.45 -2.50 -11.94
N LEU A 51 7.38 -2.43 -11.15
CA LEU A 51 6.88 -3.50 -10.28
C LEU A 51 5.41 -3.74 -10.60
N ASP A 52 5.02 -4.99 -10.83
CA ASP A 52 3.63 -5.45 -10.89
C ASP A 52 3.47 -6.65 -9.95
N LEU A 53 2.70 -6.50 -8.88
CA LEU A 53 2.45 -7.57 -7.91
C LEU A 53 1.27 -8.45 -8.33
N SER A 54 0.47 -8.00 -9.29
CA SER A 54 -0.78 -8.68 -9.63
C SER A 54 -0.57 -9.79 -10.64
N THR A 55 -1.62 -10.60 -10.75
CA THR A 55 -1.91 -11.59 -11.76
C THR A 55 -3.37 -11.41 -12.21
N LYS A 56 -3.79 -12.17 -13.23
CA LYS A 56 -5.20 -12.14 -13.68
C LYS A 56 -6.19 -12.62 -12.61
N GLY A 57 -5.75 -13.52 -11.71
CA GLY A 57 -6.59 -14.13 -10.67
C GLY A 57 -6.99 -13.16 -9.57
N ASP A 58 -6.20 -12.11 -9.33
CA ASP A 58 -6.42 -11.20 -8.21
C ASP A 58 -7.67 -10.34 -8.36
N PHE A 59 -8.05 -10.00 -9.60
CA PHE A 59 -9.13 -9.04 -9.85
C PHE A 59 -10.52 -9.59 -9.51
N VAL A 60 -11.25 -8.82 -8.69
CA VAL A 60 -12.68 -9.01 -8.43
C VAL A 60 -13.44 -7.71 -8.66
N ALA A 61 -14.58 -7.82 -9.37
CA ALA A 61 -15.54 -6.73 -9.46
C ALA A 61 -16.41 -6.67 -8.19
N GLN A 62 -16.81 -5.48 -7.77
CA GLN A 62 -17.76 -5.31 -6.68
C GLN A 62 -19.14 -5.83 -7.09
N THR A 63 -19.82 -6.50 -6.17
CA THR A 63 -21.15 -7.08 -6.41
C THR A 63 -22.28 -6.04 -6.39
N ASN A 64 -22.05 -4.88 -5.77
CA ASN A 64 -22.95 -3.73 -5.79
C ASN A 64 -22.21 -2.43 -5.41
N PHE A 65 -22.89 -1.28 -5.51
CA PHE A 65 -22.31 0.06 -5.36
C PHE A 65 -21.75 0.42 -3.96
N VAL A 66 -21.90 -0.44 -2.94
CA VAL A 66 -21.38 -0.17 -1.59
C VAL A 66 -20.31 -1.17 -1.14
N GLN A 67 -19.90 -2.10 -1.99
CA GLN A 67 -18.90 -3.13 -1.68
C GLN A 67 -17.48 -2.85 -2.20
N CYS A 68 -17.18 -1.62 -2.63
CA CYS A 68 -15.87 -1.29 -3.19
C CYS A 68 -14.72 -1.62 -2.24
N VAL A 69 -14.85 -1.37 -0.93
CA VAL A 69 -13.80 -1.69 0.05
C VAL A 69 -13.65 -3.20 0.23
N GLY A 70 -14.74 -3.96 0.34
CA GLY A 70 -14.66 -5.42 0.44
C GLY A 70 -14.01 -6.05 -0.78
N ALA A 71 -14.36 -5.58 -1.98
CA ALA A 71 -13.72 -5.99 -3.23
C ALA A 71 -12.23 -5.63 -3.26
N SER A 72 -11.86 -4.40 -2.88
CA SER A 72 -10.46 -3.99 -2.80
C SER A 72 -9.67 -4.80 -1.78
N MET A 73 -10.24 -5.12 -0.62
CA MET A 73 -9.61 -5.99 0.37
C MET A 73 -9.36 -7.40 -0.20
N GLN A 74 -10.34 -7.96 -0.91
CA GLN A 74 -10.19 -9.28 -1.55
C GLN A 74 -9.04 -9.28 -2.57
N MET A 75 -8.99 -8.28 -3.46
CA MET A 75 -7.88 -8.15 -4.42
C MET A 75 -6.53 -8.03 -3.72
N MET A 76 -6.45 -7.24 -2.65
CA MET A 76 -5.21 -7.10 -1.88
C MET A 76 -4.81 -8.39 -1.17
N LEU A 77 -5.76 -9.15 -0.63
CA LEU A 77 -5.49 -10.43 0.03
C LEU A 77 -5.02 -11.50 -0.96
N ASN A 78 -5.64 -11.57 -2.14
CA ASN A 78 -5.21 -12.45 -3.23
C ASN A 78 -3.72 -12.22 -3.57
N MET A 79 -3.32 -10.96 -3.74
CA MET A 79 -1.91 -10.61 -4.00
C MET A 79 -0.98 -10.93 -2.82
N VAL A 80 -1.41 -10.65 -1.59
CA VAL A 80 -0.58 -10.88 -0.39
C VAL A 80 -0.38 -12.37 -0.10
N ARG A 81 -1.40 -13.20 -0.37
CA ARG A 81 -1.41 -14.64 -0.05
C ARG A 81 -1.09 -15.53 -1.25
N ALA A 82 -0.95 -14.95 -2.44
CA ALA A 82 -0.87 -15.67 -3.71
C ALA A 82 -2.08 -16.61 -3.90
N GLU A 83 -3.27 -16.10 -3.63
CA GLU A 83 -4.57 -16.77 -3.79
C GLU A 83 -5.35 -16.16 -4.97
N ASP A 84 -6.41 -16.83 -5.42
CA ASP A 84 -7.32 -16.35 -6.46
C ASP A 84 -8.79 -16.45 -6.01
N ASP A 85 -9.07 -16.12 -4.75
CA ASP A 85 -10.44 -16.10 -4.25
C ASP A 85 -11.23 -14.96 -4.90
N ARG A 86 -12.24 -15.35 -5.68
CA ARG A 86 -13.12 -14.43 -6.41
C ARG A 86 -14.58 -14.57 -6.02
N THR A 87 -14.84 -15.19 -4.87
CA THR A 87 -16.20 -15.49 -4.43
C THR A 87 -16.90 -14.24 -3.92
N LYS A 88 -18.22 -14.15 -4.18
CA LYS A 88 -19.08 -13.09 -3.67
C LYS A 88 -19.25 -13.17 -2.14
N THR A 89 -19.17 -14.37 -1.58
CA THR A 89 -19.27 -14.63 -0.14
C THR A 89 -18.12 -13.97 0.60
N THR A 90 -16.87 -14.24 0.20
CA THR A 90 -15.70 -13.58 0.78
C THR A 90 -15.79 -12.06 0.64
N GLN A 91 -16.18 -11.55 -0.54
CA GLN A 91 -16.34 -10.11 -0.72
C GLN A 91 -17.32 -9.49 0.28
N ALA A 92 -18.46 -10.15 0.50
CA ALA A 92 -19.49 -9.69 1.43
C ALA A 92 -18.98 -9.72 2.88
N GLU A 93 -18.31 -10.79 3.29
CA GLU A 93 -17.70 -10.94 4.63
C GLU A 93 -16.65 -9.86 4.89
N LEU A 94 -15.75 -9.62 3.93
CA LEU A 94 -14.74 -8.56 4.01
C LEU A 94 -15.39 -7.18 4.10
N GLN A 95 -16.48 -6.94 3.35
CA GLN A 95 -17.21 -5.68 3.43
C GLN A 95 -17.90 -5.50 4.79
N VAL A 96 -18.47 -6.56 5.36
CA VAL A 96 -19.07 -6.55 6.71
C VAL A 96 -18.00 -6.23 7.75
N LEU A 97 -16.87 -6.93 7.71
CA LEU A 97 -15.74 -6.71 8.61
C LEU A 97 -15.23 -5.27 8.52
N ALA A 98 -14.95 -4.78 7.30
CA ALA A 98 -14.47 -3.41 7.10
C ALA A 98 -15.46 -2.38 7.64
N ARG A 99 -16.77 -2.60 7.43
CA ARG A 99 -17.80 -1.69 7.94
C ARG A 99 -17.85 -1.71 9.47
N ALA A 100 -17.76 -2.88 10.10
CA ALA A 100 -17.71 -3.00 11.56
C ALA A 100 -16.51 -2.25 12.15
N LEU A 101 -15.35 -2.32 11.50
CA LEU A 101 -14.11 -1.65 11.91
C LEU A 101 -14.03 -0.17 11.51
N SER A 102 -15.04 0.36 10.80
CA SER A 102 -15.03 1.73 10.28
C SER A 102 -15.25 2.80 11.35
N GLY A 103 -15.72 2.40 12.53
CA GLY A 103 -16.21 3.30 13.58
C GLY A 103 -17.53 3.99 13.22
N GLN A 104 -18.14 4.62 14.22
CA GLN A 104 -19.38 5.38 14.07
C GLN A 104 -19.22 6.53 13.07
N ARG A 105 -20.33 6.91 12.43
CA ARG A 105 -20.39 8.14 11.65
C ARG A 105 -20.72 9.31 12.58
N PRO A 106 -20.27 10.54 12.25
CA PRO A 106 -20.65 11.74 13.01
C PRO A 106 -22.18 11.96 13.04
N ASP A 107 -22.91 11.52 12.03
CA ASP A 107 -24.37 11.65 11.92
C ASP A 107 -25.14 10.49 12.59
N GLY A 108 -24.47 9.61 13.35
CA GLY A 108 -25.09 8.48 14.06
C GLY A 108 -25.61 7.34 13.17
N ASN A 109 -25.76 7.58 11.87
CA ASN A 109 -26.27 6.59 10.92
C ASN A 109 -25.29 5.42 10.74
N GLN A 110 -25.82 4.29 10.27
CA GLN A 110 -24.96 3.20 9.79
C GLN A 110 -24.27 3.61 8.47
N ARG A 111 -23.02 3.19 8.29
CA ARG A 111 -22.33 3.31 6.99
C ARG A 111 -22.93 2.30 6.03
N LYS A 112 -23.24 2.71 4.79
CA LYS A 112 -23.63 1.75 3.74
C LYS A 112 -22.41 0.96 3.27
N GLY A 113 -21.34 1.66 2.89
CA GLY A 113 -20.00 1.08 2.63
C GLY A 113 -19.13 1.01 3.88
N ALA A 114 -17.81 0.99 3.69
CA ALA A 114 -16.81 1.08 4.77
C ALA A 114 -15.95 2.34 4.64
N SER A 115 -15.36 2.78 5.75
CA SER A 115 -14.37 3.85 5.78
C SER A 115 -12.98 3.31 5.49
N VAL A 116 -12.06 4.20 5.13
CA VAL A 116 -10.64 3.85 4.94
C VAL A 116 -9.99 3.33 6.24
N ARG A 117 -10.48 3.76 7.41
CA ARG A 117 -10.09 3.16 8.70
C ARG A 117 -10.47 1.69 8.77
N GLY A 118 -11.71 1.38 8.39
CA GLY A 118 -12.23 0.00 8.38
C GLY A 118 -11.48 -0.89 7.39
N TRP A 119 -11.11 -0.34 6.23
CA TRP A 119 -10.26 -1.01 5.26
C TRP A 119 -8.88 -1.36 5.83
N THR A 120 -8.17 -0.36 6.37
CA THR A 120 -6.84 -0.55 6.97
C THR A 120 -6.88 -1.54 8.14
N ALA A 121 -7.83 -1.35 9.07
CA ALA A 121 -7.99 -2.23 10.23
C ALA A 121 -8.35 -3.66 9.81
N GLY A 122 -9.22 -3.83 8.80
CA GLY A 122 -9.61 -5.12 8.28
C GLY A 122 -8.43 -5.91 7.72
N LEU A 123 -7.58 -5.28 6.90
CA LEU A 123 -6.37 -5.92 6.38
C LEU A 123 -5.41 -6.37 7.51
N ASN A 124 -5.29 -5.57 8.56
CA ASN A 124 -4.43 -5.88 9.71
C ASN A 124 -4.96 -7.08 10.51
N VAL A 125 -6.25 -7.09 10.83
CA VAL A 125 -6.89 -8.20 11.58
C VAL A 125 -6.83 -9.51 10.79
N LEU A 126 -6.88 -9.44 9.45
CA LEU A 126 -6.75 -10.60 8.57
C LEU A 126 -5.30 -11.07 8.35
N GLY A 127 -4.33 -10.46 9.04
CA GLY A 127 -2.92 -10.86 8.94
C GLY A 127 -2.21 -10.43 7.67
N ALA A 128 -2.79 -9.54 6.85
CA ALA A 128 -2.12 -8.99 5.67
C ALA A 128 -1.15 -7.84 6.00
N GLY A 129 -1.28 -7.29 7.21
CA GLY A 129 -0.58 -6.10 7.69
C GLY A 129 0.86 -6.31 8.18
N PRO A 130 1.46 -5.25 8.75
CA PRO A 130 0.81 -3.99 9.09
C PRO A 130 0.55 -3.08 7.88
N TYR A 131 -0.65 -2.50 7.84
CA TYR A 131 -1.08 -1.40 6.97
C TYR A 131 -1.41 -0.18 7.83
N ARG A 132 -1.15 1.01 7.29
CA ARG A 132 -1.57 2.30 7.85
C ARG A 132 -2.31 3.14 6.82
N THR A 133 -3.17 4.02 7.30
CA THR A 133 -3.73 5.09 6.45
C THR A 133 -2.79 6.28 6.43
N VAL A 134 -2.42 6.76 5.25
CA VAL A 134 -1.56 7.93 5.06
C VAL A 134 -2.27 8.95 4.18
N GLY A 135 -2.09 10.24 4.49
CA GLY A 135 -2.55 11.34 3.65
C GLY A 135 -1.38 12.19 3.18
N SER A 136 -1.31 12.51 1.89
CA SER A 136 -0.35 13.46 1.33
C SER A 136 -1.03 14.70 0.73
N ALA A 137 -0.35 15.84 0.74
CA ALA A 137 -0.84 17.06 0.10
C ALA A 137 -0.75 17.00 -1.43
N ASP A 138 0.23 16.25 -1.95
CA ASP A 138 0.53 16.14 -3.36
C ASP A 138 0.39 14.69 -3.86
N ILE A 139 0.02 14.54 -5.15
CA ILE A 139 -0.19 13.23 -5.75
C ILE A 139 1.12 12.47 -5.94
N GLN A 140 2.19 13.13 -6.36
CA GLN A 140 3.49 12.49 -6.54
C GLN A 140 4.08 12.08 -5.20
N ASP A 141 3.93 12.89 -4.15
CA ASP A 141 4.33 12.48 -2.80
C ASP A 141 3.57 11.22 -2.32
N ALA A 142 2.25 11.16 -2.57
CA ALA A 142 1.46 9.97 -2.24
C ALA A 142 1.93 8.74 -3.02
N LEU A 143 2.25 8.90 -4.31
CA LEU A 143 2.70 7.82 -5.17
C LEU A 143 4.12 7.36 -4.84
N ARG A 144 5.03 8.27 -4.47
CA ARG A 144 6.37 7.94 -3.98
C ARG A 144 6.29 7.14 -2.68
N LEU A 145 5.49 7.59 -1.72
CA LEU A 145 5.23 6.84 -0.48
C LEU A 145 4.68 5.43 -0.77
N ALA A 146 3.71 5.33 -1.70
CA ALA A 146 3.16 4.05 -2.12
C ALA A 146 4.22 3.16 -2.78
N ALA A 147 4.98 3.68 -3.74
CA ALA A 147 6.00 2.94 -4.49
C ALA A 147 7.11 2.41 -3.58
N THR A 148 7.63 3.24 -2.66
CA THR A 148 8.60 2.82 -1.64
C THR A 148 8.02 1.70 -0.78
N ALA A 149 6.82 1.87 -0.25
CA ALA A 149 6.18 0.86 0.59
C ALA A 149 5.94 -0.46 -0.14
N MET A 150 5.46 -0.41 -1.39
CA MET A 150 5.27 -1.60 -2.21
C MET A 150 6.60 -2.30 -2.48
N ARG A 151 7.65 -1.53 -2.77
CA ARG A 151 8.98 -2.05 -3.05
C ARG A 151 9.62 -2.72 -1.85
N GLU A 152 9.48 -2.13 -0.66
CA GLU A 152 9.99 -2.67 0.61
C GLU A 152 9.23 -3.91 1.08
N THR A 153 7.91 -3.90 0.93
CA THR A 153 7.05 -4.90 1.58
C THR A 153 6.54 -5.99 0.64
N ASN A 154 6.70 -5.81 -0.67
CA ASN A 154 6.12 -6.65 -1.72
C ASN A 154 4.58 -6.81 -1.56
N ARG A 155 3.90 -5.72 -1.19
CA ARG A 155 2.45 -5.70 -0.93
C ARG A 155 1.74 -4.55 -1.63
N PRO A 156 0.48 -4.73 -2.07
CA PRO A 156 -0.27 -3.72 -2.81
C PRO A 156 -0.69 -2.54 -1.94
N VAL A 157 -1.07 -1.42 -2.56
CA VAL A 157 -1.55 -0.21 -1.89
C VAL A 157 -3.02 0.04 -2.23
N GLY A 158 -3.82 0.43 -1.23
CA GLY A 158 -5.17 0.94 -1.47
C GLY A 158 -5.18 2.42 -1.80
N LEU A 159 -5.94 2.84 -2.81
CA LEU A 159 -6.14 4.24 -3.19
C LEU A 159 -7.57 4.66 -2.86
N LEU A 160 -7.72 5.75 -2.09
CA LEU A 160 -9.02 6.31 -1.79
C LEU A 160 -9.36 7.41 -2.82
N VAL A 161 -10.12 7.04 -3.84
CA VAL A 161 -10.42 7.89 -5.00
C VAL A 161 -11.75 8.64 -4.86
N TRP A 162 -12.06 9.52 -5.83
CA TRP A 162 -13.32 10.27 -5.93
C TRP A 162 -13.66 11.07 -4.66
N ARG A 163 -12.65 11.78 -4.15
CA ARG A 163 -12.72 12.56 -2.91
C ARG A 163 -13.10 11.75 -1.67
N GLY A 164 -12.84 10.45 -1.65
CA GLY A 164 -13.18 9.60 -0.50
C GLY A 164 -14.40 8.70 -0.68
N ARG A 165 -14.97 8.65 -1.89
CA ARG A 165 -16.23 7.92 -2.15
C ARG A 165 -16.02 6.51 -2.72
N HIS A 166 -14.80 6.18 -3.13
CA HIS A 166 -14.51 4.90 -3.79
C HIS A 166 -13.11 4.40 -3.50
N ALA A 167 -12.89 3.11 -3.70
CA ALA A 167 -11.66 2.39 -3.36
C ALA A 167 -11.11 1.68 -4.60
N TRP A 168 -9.86 1.97 -4.95
CA TRP A 168 -9.10 1.27 -5.99
C TRP A 168 -7.88 0.59 -5.36
N VAL A 169 -7.30 -0.38 -6.04
CA VAL A 169 -6.03 -0.99 -5.63
C VAL A 169 -4.94 -0.61 -6.62
N MET A 170 -3.83 -0.09 -6.10
CA MET A 170 -2.56 0.04 -6.80
C MET A 170 -1.80 -1.28 -6.66
N ALA A 171 -1.74 -2.01 -7.76
CA ALA A 171 -1.12 -3.33 -7.87
C ALA A 171 0.35 -3.25 -8.31
N GLY A 172 0.76 -2.11 -8.87
CA GLY A 172 2.12 -1.90 -9.33
C GLY A 172 2.38 -0.45 -9.74
N PHE A 173 3.61 -0.18 -10.16
CA PHE A 173 4.05 1.14 -10.60
C PHE A 173 5.23 1.07 -11.58
N THR A 174 5.41 2.16 -12.32
CA THR A 174 6.62 2.47 -13.08
C THR A 174 7.22 3.76 -12.52
N ALA A 175 8.54 3.79 -12.36
CA ALA A 175 9.29 4.93 -11.81
C ALA A 175 10.57 5.22 -12.61
N THR A 176 11.14 6.41 -12.43
CA THR A 176 12.39 6.82 -13.10
C THR A 176 13.64 6.11 -12.55
N ALA A 177 13.57 5.57 -11.33
CA ALA A 177 14.60 4.75 -10.70
C ALA A 177 13.98 3.75 -9.69
N ASP A 178 14.72 2.73 -9.26
CA ASP A 178 14.25 1.76 -8.24
C ASP A 178 14.21 2.43 -6.84
N PRO A 179 13.03 2.52 -6.19
CA PRO A 179 12.91 3.08 -4.83
C PRO A 179 13.71 2.34 -3.76
N ALA A 180 14.18 1.11 -4.03
CA ALA A 180 15.07 0.39 -3.12
C ALA A 180 16.52 0.90 -3.17
N LEU A 181 16.89 1.66 -4.20
CA LEU A 181 18.27 2.10 -4.45
C LEU A 181 18.46 3.60 -4.25
N THR A 182 17.39 4.39 -4.37
CA THR A 182 17.45 5.85 -4.24
C THR A 182 16.11 6.41 -3.80
N ASP A 183 16.14 7.51 -3.06
CA ASP A 183 14.97 8.35 -2.83
C ASP A 183 14.76 9.34 -3.98
N ASP A 184 15.71 9.52 -4.89
CA ASP A 184 15.56 10.40 -6.05
C ASP A 184 14.88 9.69 -7.23
N PHE A 185 13.55 9.58 -7.18
CA PHE A 185 12.74 8.97 -8.25
C PHE A 185 11.36 9.61 -8.39
N GLU A 186 10.79 9.59 -9.58
CA GLU A 186 9.39 9.96 -9.81
C GLU A 186 8.59 8.75 -10.24
N VAL A 187 7.34 8.66 -9.78
CA VAL A 187 6.40 7.67 -10.32
C VAL A 187 5.82 8.22 -11.61
N THR A 188 5.94 7.46 -12.69
CA THR A 188 5.48 7.85 -14.03
C THR A 188 4.22 7.08 -14.46
N GLY A 189 4.00 5.90 -13.90
CA GLY A 189 2.84 5.05 -14.17
C GLY A 189 2.38 4.25 -12.96
N VAL A 190 1.08 3.94 -12.91
CA VAL A 190 0.45 3.18 -11.84
C VAL A 190 -0.41 2.08 -12.42
N ILE A 191 -0.19 0.84 -12.00
CA ILE A 191 -1.00 -0.33 -12.39
C ILE A 191 -2.15 -0.43 -11.40
N VAL A 192 -3.38 -0.31 -11.87
CA VAL A 192 -4.56 -0.22 -10.99
C VAL A 192 -5.60 -1.31 -11.23
N MET A 193 -6.40 -1.55 -10.19
CA MET A 193 -7.62 -2.36 -10.26
C MET A 193 -8.77 -1.60 -9.60
N ASP A 194 -9.73 -1.19 -10.43
CA ASP A 194 -11.00 -0.60 -9.99
C ASP A 194 -12.08 -1.69 -9.88
N PRO A 195 -12.61 -1.96 -8.68
CA PRO A 195 -13.66 -2.97 -8.53
C PRO A 195 -14.96 -2.61 -9.27
N LEU A 196 -15.12 -1.39 -9.78
CA LEU A 196 -16.30 -1.00 -10.56
C LEU A 196 -16.21 -1.37 -12.06
N TYR A 197 -15.05 -1.82 -12.55
CA TYR A 197 -14.91 -2.31 -13.94
C TYR A 197 -15.88 -3.48 -14.23
N PRO A 198 -16.55 -3.54 -15.40
CA PRO A 198 -16.35 -2.73 -16.61
C PRO A 198 -17.15 -1.42 -16.67
N TYR A 199 -17.76 -1.02 -15.56
CA TYR A 199 -18.53 0.22 -15.51
C TYR A 199 -17.60 1.43 -15.24
N GLY A 200 -18.10 2.42 -14.52
CA GLY A 200 -17.36 3.63 -14.18
C GLY A 200 -18.25 4.60 -13.43
N SER A 201 -17.80 5.84 -13.35
CA SER A 201 -18.58 6.93 -12.79
C SER A 201 -19.05 7.86 -13.89
N GLY A 202 -20.33 8.24 -13.88
CA GLY A 202 -20.82 9.33 -14.73
C GLY A 202 -20.16 10.69 -14.41
N THR A 203 -19.59 10.86 -13.22
CA THR A 203 -18.88 12.09 -12.80
C THR A 203 -17.39 12.03 -13.08
N TRP A 204 -16.77 10.88 -12.87
CA TRP A 204 -15.30 10.77 -12.91
C TRP A 204 -14.76 10.02 -14.14
N GLY A 205 -15.63 9.42 -14.96
CA GLY A 205 -15.28 8.70 -16.17
C GLY A 205 -15.26 7.17 -16.01
N PRO A 206 -14.90 6.45 -17.08
CA PRO A 206 -14.89 4.99 -17.09
C PRO A 206 -13.87 4.42 -16.10
N SER A 207 -14.16 3.23 -15.58
CA SER A 207 -13.18 2.45 -14.83
C SER A 207 -12.09 1.95 -15.79
N PRO A 208 -10.80 2.02 -15.38
CA PRO A 208 -9.72 1.41 -16.14
C PRO A 208 -9.89 -0.11 -16.20
N ARG A 209 -9.33 -0.74 -17.24
CA ARG A 209 -9.26 -2.20 -17.30
C ARG A 209 -8.45 -2.71 -16.09
N PRO A 210 -8.77 -3.90 -15.56
CA PRO A 210 -7.97 -4.48 -14.48
C PRO A 210 -6.51 -4.61 -14.91
N ARG A 211 -5.59 -4.12 -14.08
CA ARG A 211 -4.14 -4.09 -14.32
C ARG A 211 -3.71 -3.17 -15.47
N GLU A 212 -4.55 -2.19 -15.83
CA GLU A 212 -4.13 -1.16 -16.75
C GLU A 212 -3.11 -0.23 -16.09
N THR A 213 -2.05 0.10 -16.82
CA THR A 213 -1.08 1.13 -16.43
C THR A 213 -1.62 2.49 -16.81
N LEU A 214 -1.88 3.33 -15.81
CA LEU A 214 -2.29 4.72 -16.00
C LEU A 214 -1.10 5.65 -15.82
N SER A 215 -0.99 6.67 -16.67
CA SER A 215 -0.11 7.82 -16.37
C SER A 215 -0.60 8.55 -15.12
N VAL A 216 0.30 9.23 -14.41
CA VAL A 216 -0.08 10.00 -13.20
C VAL A 216 -1.14 11.06 -13.51
N ALA A 217 -1.05 11.73 -14.67
CA ALA A 217 -2.06 12.68 -15.12
C ALA A 217 -3.44 12.03 -15.33
N THR A 218 -3.48 10.78 -15.81
CA THR A 218 -4.74 10.04 -15.98
C THR A 218 -5.31 9.60 -14.65
N LEU A 219 -4.46 9.07 -13.76
CA LEU A 219 -4.85 8.73 -12.40
C LEU A 219 -5.38 9.96 -11.64
N GLY A 220 -4.75 11.12 -11.78
CA GLY A 220 -5.11 12.37 -11.09
C GLY A 220 -6.49 12.92 -11.43
N ARG A 221 -7.13 12.43 -12.52
CA ARG A 221 -8.54 12.73 -12.79
C ARG A 221 -9.50 12.01 -11.83
N GLN A 222 -9.06 10.89 -11.25
CA GLN A 222 -9.87 9.97 -10.44
C GLN A 222 -9.42 9.98 -8.97
N PHE A 223 -8.12 9.87 -8.75
CA PHE A 223 -7.47 9.98 -7.45
C PHE A 223 -7.23 11.44 -7.12
N VAL A 224 -8.20 12.03 -6.42
CA VAL A 224 -8.19 13.45 -6.03
C VAL A 224 -8.29 13.58 -4.50
N PRO A 225 -7.88 14.72 -3.93
CA PRO A 225 -7.88 14.89 -2.49
C PRO A 225 -9.25 14.63 -1.85
N ARG A 226 -9.23 13.93 -0.71
CA ARG A 226 -10.41 13.61 0.09
C ARG A 226 -11.12 14.90 0.47
N ARG A 227 -12.45 14.91 0.36
CA ARG A 227 -13.26 16.05 0.78
C ARG A 227 -13.12 16.26 2.30
N GLY A 228 -12.82 17.48 2.73
CA GLY A 228 -12.97 17.87 4.13
C GLY A 228 -14.44 17.94 4.53
N GLY A 229 -14.75 17.56 5.77
CA GLY A 229 -16.04 17.93 6.35
C GLY A 229 -16.15 19.45 6.32
N ALA A 230 -17.27 20.01 5.84
CA ALA A 230 -17.50 21.43 6.00
C ALA A 230 -17.50 21.72 7.50
N SER A 231 -16.59 22.58 7.98
CA SER A 231 -16.82 23.25 9.25
C SER A 231 -18.12 24.01 9.09
N LEU A 232 -19.11 23.73 9.95
CA LEU A 232 -20.26 24.61 10.07
C LEU A 232 -19.74 26.01 10.43
N PRO A 233 -20.22 27.08 9.79
CA PRO A 233 -19.84 28.43 10.16
C PRO A 233 -20.48 28.75 11.53
N GLY A 234 -19.63 28.98 12.54
CA GLY A 234 -20.07 29.41 13.87
C GLY A 234 -19.45 28.56 14.98
N GLY A 235 -18.38 29.07 15.59
CA GLY A 235 -17.75 28.44 16.76
C GLY A 235 -16.37 29.01 17.06
N GLY A 236 -16.30 30.33 17.25
CA GLY A 236 -15.15 30.92 17.94
C GLY A 236 -15.23 30.60 19.42
N THR A 237 -14.11 30.16 20.01
CA THR A 237 -13.36 30.74 21.15
C THR A 237 -12.55 29.64 21.84
N GLU A 238 -11.34 30.02 22.25
CA GLU A 238 -10.38 29.25 23.02
C GLU A 238 -10.99 28.57 24.27
N SER A 239 -10.54 27.35 24.60
CA SER A 239 -9.99 27.00 25.94
C SER A 239 -9.52 25.54 26.04
N SER A 240 -8.48 25.39 26.87
CA SER A 240 -7.65 24.26 27.35
C SER A 240 -8.33 22.91 27.71
N PRO A 241 -7.53 21.84 28.00
CA PRO A 241 -7.91 20.46 27.72
C PRO A 241 -8.63 19.77 28.88
N THR A 242 -9.73 19.09 28.55
CA THR A 242 -10.28 18.01 29.38
C THR A 242 -10.39 16.74 28.54
N SER A 243 -9.74 15.71 29.05
CA SER A 243 -9.69 14.34 28.57
C SER A 243 -11.07 13.67 28.56
N GLY A 244 -11.47 13.13 27.41
CA GLY A 244 -12.60 12.20 27.30
C GLY A 244 -13.38 12.36 26.00
N ALA A 245 -13.39 11.32 25.15
CA ALA A 245 -14.25 11.17 23.97
C ALA A 245 -14.04 12.13 22.77
N GLY A 246 -12.81 12.24 22.23
CA GLY A 246 -12.50 13.13 21.08
C GLY A 246 -11.76 12.52 19.88
N SER A 247 -11.54 11.20 19.82
CA SER A 247 -10.56 10.61 18.87
C SER A 247 -11.06 10.44 17.42
N THR A 248 -12.36 10.33 17.16
CA THR A 248 -12.87 10.01 15.82
C THR A 248 -12.93 11.22 14.88
N SER A 249 -13.10 12.43 15.40
CA SER A 249 -13.12 13.67 14.62
C SER A 249 -11.72 14.04 14.13
N SER A 250 -10.70 14.00 15.00
CA SER A 250 -9.35 14.49 14.68
C SER A 250 -8.67 13.70 13.55
N TRP A 251 -8.81 12.38 13.53
CA TRP A 251 -8.22 11.55 12.48
C TRP A 251 -8.86 11.79 11.11
N SER A 252 -10.19 11.95 11.07
CA SER A 252 -10.90 12.21 9.82
C SER A 252 -10.60 13.61 9.26
N GLN A 253 -10.37 14.58 10.14
CA GLN A 253 -9.97 15.94 9.80
C GLN A 253 -8.53 15.99 9.30
N ALA A 254 -7.60 15.21 9.87
CA ALA A 254 -6.22 15.14 9.41
C ALA A 254 -6.08 14.66 7.95
N LEU A 255 -7.06 13.90 7.45
CA LEU A 255 -7.09 13.39 6.07
C LEU A 255 -7.85 14.31 5.09
N ALA A 256 -8.46 15.39 5.59
CA ALA A 256 -9.17 16.35 4.74
C ALA A 256 -8.21 17.08 3.80
N GLY A 257 -8.56 17.17 2.51
CA GLY A 257 -7.73 17.85 1.51
C GLY A 257 -6.45 17.08 1.16
N LYS A 258 -6.36 15.79 1.50
CA LYS A 258 -5.19 14.94 1.22
C LYS A 258 -5.51 13.84 0.21
N TYR A 259 -4.53 13.43 -0.57
CA TYR A 259 -4.51 12.15 -1.29
C TYR A 259 -4.32 11.04 -0.26
N VAL A 260 -5.32 10.16 -0.12
CA VAL A 260 -5.33 9.16 0.96
C VAL A 260 -5.05 7.77 0.41
N ILE A 261 -4.08 7.09 1.03
CA ILE A 261 -3.68 5.73 0.70
C ILE A 261 -3.77 4.79 1.91
N VAL A 262 -4.05 3.52 1.65
CA VAL A 262 -3.89 2.40 2.61
C VAL A 262 -2.59 1.70 2.26
N MET A 263 -1.56 2.00 3.03
CA MET A 263 -0.17 1.70 2.67
C MET A 263 0.40 0.62 3.60
N PRO A 264 1.03 -0.44 3.07
CA PRO A 264 1.74 -1.40 3.89
C PRO A 264 2.94 -0.73 4.54
N VAL A 265 3.38 -1.24 5.68
CA VAL A 265 4.64 -0.81 6.31
C VAL A 265 5.47 -2.04 6.64
N ALA A 266 6.80 -1.90 6.58
CA ALA A 266 7.68 -2.92 7.11
C ALA A 266 7.32 -3.15 8.60
N GLY A 267 7.12 -4.41 8.99
CA GLY A 267 6.98 -4.74 10.40
C GLY A 267 8.29 -4.41 11.09
N VAL A 268 8.25 -3.76 12.25
CA VAL A 268 9.40 -3.76 13.15
C VAL A 268 9.63 -5.23 13.50
N THR A 269 10.78 -5.78 13.10
CA THR A 269 11.19 -7.14 13.51
C THR A 269 11.24 -7.18 15.04
N GLY A 270 10.17 -7.67 15.66
CA GLY A 270 10.02 -7.67 17.12
C GLY A 270 8.57 -7.60 17.61
N SER A 271 7.73 -8.57 17.25
CA SER A 271 6.57 -8.92 18.09
C SER A 271 6.21 -10.40 17.91
N PRO A 272 5.93 -11.11 19.01
CA PRO A 272 5.95 -12.55 19.06
C PRO A 272 4.74 -13.12 18.32
N SER A 273 4.97 -14.20 17.58
CA SER A 273 3.93 -15.06 17.01
C SER A 273 2.93 -15.43 18.11
N LEU A 274 1.75 -14.81 18.10
CA LEU A 274 0.62 -15.33 18.86
C LEU A 274 0.18 -16.62 18.18
N HIS A 275 0.67 -17.74 18.71
CA HIS A 275 0.08 -19.05 18.52
C HIS A 275 -1.40 -18.96 18.94
N LEU A 276 -2.29 -18.86 17.95
CA LEU A 276 -3.68 -19.22 18.13
C LEU A 276 -3.72 -20.70 18.50
N ARG A 277 -3.85 -20.99 19.81
CA ARG A 277 -4.34 -22.29 20.26
C ARG A 277 -5.74 -22.45 19.68
N ARG A 278 -5.94 -23.50 18.87
CA ARG A 278 -7.26 -24.11 18.70
C ARG A 278 -7.77 -24.47 20.09
N LEU A 279 -8.97 -24.00 20.41
CA LEU A 279 -9.79 -24.63 21.42
C LEU A 279 -10.45 -25.81 20.69
N ASP A 280 -9.98 -27.01 21.01
CA ASP A 280 -10.76 -28.24 20.86
C ASP A 280 -11.65 -28.37 22.11
#